data_AF-A0A7Y7EBH1-F1
#
_entry.id   AF-A0A7Y7EBH1-F1
#
_cell.length_a   1.000
_cell.length_b   1.000
_cell.length_c   1.000
_cell.angle_alpha   90.00
_cell.angle_beta   90.00
_cell.angle_gamma   90.00
#
_symmetry.space_group_name_H-M   'P 1'
#
loop_
_entity.id
_entity.type
_entity.pdbx_description
1 polymer ?
#
loop_
_entity_poly.entity_id
_entity_poly.type
_entity_poly.pdbx_seq_one_letter_code
_entity_poly.pdbx_strand_id
1 'polypeptide(L)'
;MKNLLRILMALLVVMTTAMSCSDDDGEDMEMPVDDSLYGVLGGTTLVDDPNNPGTQIEQGRLNLRAVVDSTIFVIAADQRLSPYFEVLLSEVGNNNLSGFAALSSSLTDFFAVATGAENFTYSGMNMTDAHDPEVNSRMSFAADDAAMDAFIEDVVAGAAKNGVTDPDIIQPIGQLLESLRDVVVQRTETLYARLGGTTMVDDPNNSGQMIEQGRLTFRAVVDSTIFVIAADQRLQPYFEVLLSEVGNNDLTGFAALSASLTDFFSVAAGATTQTYTGLSMADAHDPSVNSRMAQAADDAAMDAFIEDAVQGLAQNGVTVENNGPLVREIGALINSLRGVVVQR
;
A
#
# COMPACT_ATOMS: atom_id res chain seq x y z
N MET A 1 -19.95 93.80 -48.92
CA MET A 1 -21.17 93.96 -48.11
C MET A 1 -21.63 92.60 -47.63
N LYS A 2 -21.68 92.42 -46.31
CA LYS A 2 -22.45 91.40 -45.55
C LYS A 2 -22.36 89.93 -46.01
N ASN A 3 -21.70 89.17 -45.13
CA ASN A 3 -22.09 87.83 -44.68
C ASN A 3 -21.57 86.63 -45.49
N LEU A 4 -20.24 86.49 -45.49
CA LEU A 4 -19.53 85.20 -45.54
C LEU A 4 -19.07 84.82 -44.11
N LEU A 5 -20.00 84.79 -43.15
CA LEU A 5 -19.71 84.50 -41.74
C LEU A 5 -20.59 83.35 -41.25
N ARG A 6 -20.22 82.13 -41.65
CA ARG A 6 -20.65 80.88 -40.99
C ARG A 6 -19.51 79.88 -41.09
N ILE A 7 -18.49 80.06 -40.26
CA ILE A 7 -17.52 79.05 -39.81
C ILE A 7 -16.85 79.64 -38.55
N LEU A 8 -16.62 78.75 -37.57
CA LEU A 8 -15.62 78.76 -36.49
C LEU A 8 -16.09 78.91 -35.02
N MET A 9 -16.04 77.75 -34.34
CA MET A 9 -15.36 77.46 -33.07
C MET A 9 -15.78 78.07 -31.72
N ALA A 10 -16.05 77.11 -30.82
CA ALA A 10 -15.42 76.91 -29.51
C ALA A 10 -15.75 77.86 -28.36
N LEU A 11 -16.39 77.30 -27.32
CA LEU A 11 -15.76 77.33 -25.99
C LEU A 11 -16.22 76.16 -25.11
N LEU A 12 -15.21 75.47 -24.59
CA LEU A 12 -15.18 74.44 -23.57
C LEU A 12 -15.65 74.98 -22.21
N VAL A 13 -16.58 74.30 -21.52
CA VAL A 13 -16.76 74.41 -20.06
C VAL A 13 -16.96 73.01 -19.49
N VAL A 14 -16.00 72.63 -18.65
CA VAL A 14 -16.04 71.47 -17.74
C VAL A 14 -16.95 71.83 -16.56
N MET A 15 -17.96 71.00 -16.27
CA MET A 15 -18.48 70.84 -14.91
C MET A 15 -19.01 69.42 -14.69
N THR A 16 -18.39 68.77 -13.71
CA THR A 16 -18.78 67.53 -13.05
C THR A 16 -20.14 67.67 -12.36
N THR A 17 -21.06 66.73 -12.59
CA THR A 17 -22.10 66.35 -11.62
C THR A 17 -22.36 64.85 -11.71
N ALA A 18 -22.43 64.21 -10.55
CA ALA A 18 -22.59 62.78 -10.36
C ALA A 18 -23.93 62.30 -10.90
N MET A 19 -23.90 61.28 -11.77
CA MET A 19 -25.07 60.53 -12.17
C MET A 19 -25.23 59.37 -11.20
N SER A 20 -26.21 59.49 -10.32
CA SER A 20 -26.73 58.39 -9.50
C SER A 20 -27.40 57.39 -10.45
N CYS A 21 -26.74 56.26 -10.72
CA CYS A 21 -27.41 55.12 -11.33
C CYS A 21 -28.27 54.46 -10.26
N SER A 22 -29.56 54.36 -10.55
CA SER A 22 -30.54 53.59 -9.81
C SER A 22 -30.43 52.14 -10.26
N ASP A 23 -30.37 51.23 -9.27
CA ASP A 23 -30.65 49.80 -9.29
C ASP A 23 -30.74 49.15 -10.68
N ASP A 24 -29.62 48.56 -11.10
CA ASP A 24 -29.60 47.52 -12.12
C ASP A 24 -29.66 46.20 -11.34
N ASP A 25 -30.74 45.46 -11.53
CA ASP A 25 -30.96 44.15 -10.94
C ASP A 25 -29.77 43.26 -11.31
N GLY A 26 -28.95 42.96 -10.31
CA GLY A 26 -27.88 41.99 -10.42
C GLY A 26 -28.50 40.64 -10.72
N GLU A 27 -28.52 40.25 -11.99
CA GLU A 27 -28.49 38.84 -12.35
C GLU A 27 -27.22 38.29 -11.71
N ASP A 28 -27.38 37.69 -10.53
CA ASP A 28 -26.39 36.81 -9.94
C ASP A 28 -26.00 35.83 -11.04
N MET A 29 -24.80 36.00 -11.61
CA MET A 29 -24.19 34.94 -12.41
C MET A 29 -23.97 33.78 -11.46
N GLU A 30 -24.96 32.90 -11.34
CA GLU A 30 -24.78 31.58 -10.76
C GLU A 30 -23.62 30.94 -11.52
N MET A 31 -22.45 30.93 -10.88
CA MET A 31 -21.32 30.14 -11.34
C MET A 31 -21.85 28.71 -11.52
N PRO A 32 -21.64 28.08 -12.68
CA PRO A 32 -22.09 26.71 -12.88
C PRO A 32 -21.55 25.86 -11.72
N VAL A 33 -22.46 25.20 -11.00
CA VAL A 33 -22.08 24.27 -9.94
C VAL A 33 -21.35 23.12 -10.61
N ASP A 34 -20.08 22.96 -10.25
CA ASP A 34 -19.29 21.81 -10.69
C ASP A 34 -19.79 20.58 -9.92
N ASP A 35 -20.62 19.77 -10.60
CA ASP A 35 -21.17 18.53 -10.05
C ASP A 35 -20.14 17.38 -10.03
N SER A 36 -18.89 17.62 -10.44
CA SER A 36 -17.82 16.64 -10.34
C SER A 36 -17.41 16.40 -8.88
N LEU A 37 -16.74 15.27 -8.62
CA LEU A 37 -16.18 15.00 -7.30
C LEU A 37 -15.16 16.09 -6.90
N TYR A 38 -14.45 16.67 -7.87
CA TYR A 38 -13.54 17.79 -7.62
C TYR A 38 -14.30 19.04 -7.12
N GLY A 39 -15.44 19.34 -7.73
CA GLY A 39 -16.34 20.42 -7.31
C GLY A 39 -16.88 20.22 -5.89
N VAL A 40 -17.31 19.00 -5.56
CA VAL A 40 -17.74 18.61 -4.19
C VAL A 40 -16.63 18.84 -3.16
N LEU A 41 -15.37 18.64 -3.55
CA LEU A 41 -14.19 18.90 -2.71
C LEU A 41 -13.81 20.39 -2.60
N GLY A 42 -14.62 21.30 -3.14
CA GLY A 42 -14.41 22.76 -3.11
C GLY A 42 -13.93 23.35 -4.44
N GLY A 43 -13.68 22.49 -5.44
CA GLY A 43 -13.39 22.88 -6.81
C GLY A 43 -12.26 23.90 -6.95
N THR A 44 -12.46 24.84 -7.87
CA THR A 44 -11.49 25.88 -8.26
C THR A 44 -11.40 27.06 -7.28
N THR A 45 -12.10 27.00 -6.13
CA THR A 45 -12.05 28.06 -5.10
C THR A 45 -10.62 28.22 -4.60
N LEU A 46 -10.03 29.41 -4.76
CA LEU A 46 -8.65 29.66 -4.32
C LEU A 46 -8.58 29.96 -2.82
N VAL A 47 -7.70 29.24 -2.13
CA VAL A 47 -7.38 29.40 -0.70
C VAL A 47 -5.87 29.46 -0.50
N ASP A 48 -5.43 29.96 0.66
CA ASP A 48 -4.00 30.00 0.98
C ASP A 48 -3.41 28.59 1.08
N ASP A 49 -2.25 28.36 0.45
CA ASP A 49 -1.55 27.08 0.55
C ASP A 49 -0.75 27.00 1.86
N PRO A 50 -1.14 26.14 2.83
CA PRO A 50 -0.42 26.00 4.10
C PRO A 50 1.00 25.45 3.93
N ASN A 51 1.25 24.70 2.85
CA ASN A 51 2.56 24.11 2.55
C ASN A 51 3.45 25.07 1.74
N ASN A 52 2.87 26.11 1.14
CA ASN A 52 3.59 27.12 0.35
C ASN A 52 3.13 28.54 0.73
N PRO A 53 3.60 29.09 1.86
CA PRO A 53 3.14 30.38 2.38
C PRO A 53 3.26 31.51 1.34
N GLY A 54 2.20 32.30 1.18
CA GLY A 54 2.14 33.40 0.22
C GLY A 54 1.70 33.00 -1.18
N THR A 55 1.29 31.74 -1.38
CA THR A 55 0.68 31.25 -2.62
C THR A 55 -0.76 30.78 -2.38
N GLN A 56 -1.56 30.76 -3.44
CA GLN A 56 -2.91 30.22 -3.42
C GLN A 56 -2.99 28.87 -4.14
N ILE A 57 -3.93 28.03 -3.72
CA ILE A 57 -4.22 26.71 -4.27
C ILE A 57 -5.73 26.53 -4.40
N GLU A 58 -6.18 25.76 -5.39
CA GLU A 58 -7.58 25.34 -5.51
C GLU A 58 -7.98 24.43 -4.33
N GLN A 59 -9.12 24.72 -3.71
CA GLN A 59 -9.59 24.02 -2.51
C GLN A 59 -9.78 22.52 -2.76
N GLY A 60 -10.26 22.13 -3.95
CA GLY A 60 -10.35 20.72 -4.36
C GLY A 60 -8.98 20.05 -4.35
N ARG A 61 -7.95 20.69 -4.92
CA ARG A 61 -6.58 20.17 -4.92
C ARG A 61 -5.99 20.09 -3.52
N LEU A 62 -6.23 21.10 -2.68
CA LEU A 62 -5.75 21.12 -1.30
C LEU A 62 -6.30 19.92 -0.52
N ASN A 63 -7.59 19.65 -0.64
CA ASN A 63 -8.24 18.53 0.03
C ASN A 63 -7.72 17.17 -0.47
N LEU A 64 -7.56 17.01 -1.79
CA LEU A 64 -6.95 15.80 -2.36
C LEU A 64 -5.51 15.62 -1.88
N ARG A 65 -4.70 16.68 -1.86
CA ARG A 65 -3.30 16.62 -1.39
C ARG A 65 -3.23 16.19 0.08
N ALA A 66 -4.11 16.71 0.94
CA ALA A 66 -4.14 16.34 2.35
C ALA A 66 -4.46 14.84 2.53
N VAL A 67 -5.44 14.32 1.78
CA VAL A 67 -5.78 12.89 1.77
C VAL A 67 -4.61 12.06 1.26
N VAL A 68 -4.00 12.44 0.12
CA VAL A 68 -2.84 11.76 -0.47
C VAL A 68 -1.67 11.69 0.51
N ASP A 69 -1.28 12.82 1.11
CA ASP A 69 -0.17 12.89 2.07
C ASP A 69 -0.40 11.94 3.24
N SER A 70 -1.60 11.96 3.83
CA SER A 70 -1.95 11.08 4.94
C SER A 70 -1.98 9.60 4.54
N THR A 71 -2.44 9.30 3.32
CA THR A 71 -2.54 7.95 2.78
C THR A 71 -1.14 7.38 2.60
N ILE A 72 -0.18 8.15 2.07
CA ILE A 72 1.21 7.71 1.94
C ILE A 72 1.79 7.31 3.31
N PHE A 73 1.48 8.05 4.38
CA PHE A 73 1.90 7.67 5.73
C PHE A 73 1.16 6.47 6.32
N VAL A 74 -0.11 6.25 5.95
CA VAL A 74 -0.84 5.02 6.31
C VAL A 74 -0.19 3.83 5.63
N ILE A 75 0.02 3.90 4.31
CA ILE A 75 0.68 2.86 3.50
C ILE A 75 2.09 2.55 4.03
N ALA A 76 2.85 3.58 4.41
CA ALA A 76 4.18 3.40 4.98
C ALA A 76 4.17 2.62 6.31
N ALA A 77 3.06 2.65 7.04
CA ALA A 77 2.85 1.89 8.27
C ALA A 77 2.18 0.53 8.02
N ASP A 78 1.54 0.31 6.86
CA ASP A 78 0.93 -0.97 6.50
C ASP A 78 1.99 -1.96 6.03
N GLN A 79 2.14 -3.03 6.81
CA GLN A 79 3.10 -4.11 6.56
C GLN A 79 2.73 -4.97 5.35
N ARG A 80 1.48 -4.92 4.90
CA ARG A 80 1.02 -5.55 3.65
C ARG A 80 1.55 -4.82 2.41
N LEU A 81 1.72 -3.49 2.51
CA LEU A 81 2.08 -2.63 1.38
C LEU A 81 3.52 -2.14 1.40
N SER A 82 4.13 -1.96 2.57
CA SER A 82 5.50 -1.44 2.69
C SER A 82 6.56 -2.15 1.82
N PRO A 83 6.49 -3.46 1.54
CA PRO A 83 7.46 -4.14 0.65
C PRO A 83 7.43 -3.64 -0.80
N TYR A 84 6.32 -3.04 -1.26
CA TYR A 84 6.22 -2.45 -2.59
C TYR A 84 6.91 -1.09 -2.70
N PHE A 85 7.16 -0.42 -1.57
CA PHE A 85 7.63 0.96 -1.49
C PHE A 85 9.05 1.08 -0.91
N GLU A 86 9.88 0.04 -0.97
CA GLU A 86 11.23 0.00 -0.38
C GLU A 86 12.08 1.23 -0.72
N VAL A 87 12.08 1.65 -2.00
CA VAL A 87 12.84 2.81 -2.47
C VAL A 87 12.36 4.09 -1.78
N LEU A 88 11.04 4.30 -1.74
CA LEU A 88 10.45 5.48 -1.10
C LEU A 88 10.72 5.49 0.41
N LEU A 89 10.55 4.35 1.08
CA LEU A 89 10.77 4.24 2.52
C LEU A 89 12.24 4.44 2.89
N SER A 90 13.18 3.93 2.08
CA SER A 90 14.61 4.19 2.23
C SER A 90 14.97 5.66 2.08
N GLU A 91 14.40 6.35 1.08
CA GLU A 91 14.60 7.79 0.90
C GLU A 91 14.10 8.58 2.12
N VAL A 92 12.88 8.32 2.58
CA VAL A 92 12.28 8.97 3.75
C VAL A 92 13.11 8.70 5.01
N GLY A 93 13.54 7.45 5.24
CA GLY A 93 14.39 7.08 6.38
C GLY A 93 15.76 7.76 6.39
N ASN A 94 16.27 8.13 5.21
CA ASN A 94 17.50 8.91 5.03
C ASN A 94 17.26 10.44 5.08
N ASN A 95 16.08 10.89 5.50
CA ASN A 95 15.65 12.30 5.48
C ASN A 95 15.66 12.92 4.07
N ASN A 96 15.55 12.11 3.01
CA ASN A 96 15.40 12.56 1.64
C ASN A 96 13.93 12.51 1.22
N LEU A 97 13.22 13.64 1.31
CA LEU A 97 11.79 13.72 0.99
C LEU A 97 11.49 13.99 -0.49
N SER A 98 12.48 13.94 -1.38
CA SER A 98 12.28 14.28 -2.79
C SER A 98 11.33 13.32 -3.51
N GLY A 99 11.50 12.00 -3.31
CA GLY A 99 10.58 11.00 -3.88
C GLY A 99 9.19 11.04 -3.26
N PHE A 100 9.09 11.34 -1.96
CA PHE A 100 7.80 11.57 -1.30
C PHE A 100 7.06 12.76 -1.91
N ALA A 101 7.74 13.90 -2.07
CA ALA A 101 7.15 15.09 -2.67
C ALA A 101 6.73 14.85 -4.13
N ALA A 102 7.54 14.12 -4.89
CA ALA A 102 7.20 13.74 -6.27
C ALA A 102 5.97 12.82 -6.34
N LEU A 103 5.91 11.79 -5.48
CA LEU A 103 4.76 10.88 -5.41
C LEU A 103 3.48 11.62 -4.97
N SER A 104 3.56 12.40 -3.89
CA SER A 104 2.44 13.20 -3.40
C SER A 104 1.90 14.13 -4.49
N SER A 105 2.77 14.88 -5.17
CA SER A 105 2.34 15.77 -6.26
C SER A 105 1.72 14.99 -7.41
N SER A 106 2.38 13.93 -7.89
CA SER A 106 1.91 13.17 -9.05
C SER A 106 0.56 12.47 -8.76
N LEU A 107 0.39 11.91 -7.56
CA LEU A 107 -0.85 11.25 -7.16
C LEU A 107 -1.97 12.27 -6.91
N THR A 108 -1.65 13.45 -6.36
CA THR A 108 -2.61 14.56 -6.25
C THR A 108 -3.10 15.01 -7.62
N ASP A 109 -2.20 15.16 -8.60
CA ASP A 109 -2.56 15.55 -9.96
C ASP A 109 -3.38 14.45 -10.66
N PHE A 110 -3.06 13.17 -10.42
CA PHE A 110 -3.85 12.03 -10.88
C PHE A 110 -5.30 12.12 -10.37
N PHE A 111 -5.48 12.25 -9.06
CA PHE A 111 -6.82 12.34 -8.48
C PHE A 111 -7.54 13.63 -8.92
N ALA A 112 -6.86 14.77 -9.01
CA ALA A 112 -7.49 16.00 -9.47
C ALA A 112 -8.11 15.81 -10.87
N VAL A 113 -7.33 15.28 -11.82
CA VAL A 113 -7.83 14.99 -13.17
C VAL A 113 -8.94 13.93 -13.15
N ALA A 114 -8.74 12.85 -12.42
CA ALA A 114 -9.70 11.74 -12.37
C ALA A 114 -11.02 12.10 -11.67
N THR A 115 -11.03 13.13 -10.82
CA THR A 115 -12.21 13.64 -10.13
C THR A 115 -12.91 14.79 -10.85
N GLY A 116 -12.38 15.24 -12.00
CA GLY A 116 -13.04 16.21 -12.88
C GLY A 116 -12.38 17.57 -13.01
N ALA A 117 -11.20 17.78 -12.42
CA ALA A 117 -10.54 19.07 -12.49
C ALA A 117 -10.03 19.39 -13.92
N GLU A 118 -10.42 20.55 -14.46
CA GLU A 118 -10.07 20.96 -15.83
C GLU A 118 -8.70 21.66 -15.93
N ASN A 119 -8.21 22.22 -14.83
CA ASN A 119 -6.97 23.01 -14.80
C ASN A 119 -5.70 22.19 -14.53
N PHE A 120 -5.84 20.87 -14.35
CA PHE A 120 -4.73 19.97 -14.04
C PHE A 120 -4.45 19.02 -15.19
N THR A 121 -3.22 18.52 -15.24
CA THR A 121 -2.82 17.47 -16.17
C THR A 121 -1.96 16.49 -15.41
N TYR A 122 -2.33 15.21 -15.50
CA TYR A 122 -1.49 14.13 -15.02
C TYR A 122 -0.42 13.84 -16.05
N SER A 123 0.84 14.08 -15.70
CA SER A 123 2.00 13.85 -16.58
C SER A 123 2.85 12.65 -16.15
N GLY A 124 2.35 11.83 -15.20
CA GLY A 124 3.03 10.63 -14.76
C GLY A 124 2.96 9.49 -15.78
N MET A 125 3.56 8.35 -15.43
CA MET A 125 3.41 7.11 -16.21
C MET A 125 1.93 6.69 -16.24
N ASN A 126 1.50 6.02 -17.31
CA ASN A 126 0.19 5.37 -17.26
C ASN A 126 0.17 4.31 -16.14
N MET A 127 -1.01 3.94 -15.65
CA MET A 127 -1.12 3.05 -14.49
C MET A 127 -0.50 1.67 -14.72
N THR A 128 -0.45 1.16 -15.96
CA THR A 128 0.25 -0.09 -16.28
C THR A 128 1.76 0.07 -16.07
N ASP A 129 2.38 1.03 -16.74
CA ASP A 129 3.84 1.26 -16.66
C ASP A 129 4.27 1.69 -15.26
N ALA A 130 3.41 2.44 -14.55
CA ALA A 130 3.69 2.89 -13.18
C ALA A 130 3.79 1.73 -12.18
N HIS A 131 3.06 0.63 -12.41
CA HIS A 131 3.00 -0.52 -11.50
C HIS A 131 3.77 -1.74 -12.03
N ASP A 132 4.41 -1.63 -13.20
CA ASP A 132 5.29 -2.64 -13.79
C ASP A 132 6.72 -2.49 -13.24
N PRO A 133 7.24 -3.47 -12.46
CA PRO A 133 8.61 -3.43 -11.93
C PRO A 133 9.70 -3.49 -13.01
N GLU A 134 9.39 -3.97 -14.21
CA GLU A 134 10.34 -4.00 -15.33
C GLU A 134 10.50 -2.60 -15.97
N VAL A 135 9.49 -1.74 -15.82
CA VAL A 135 9.47 -0.38 -16.39
C VAL A 135 9.76 0.68 -15.32
N ASN A 136 9.17 0.55 -14.14
CA ASN A 136 9.33 1.45 -13.01
C ASN A 136 10.16 0.81 -11.90
N SER A 137 11.45 1.17 -11.85
CA SER A 137 12.40 0.68 -10.84
C SER A 137 12.07 1.07 -9.39
N ARG A 138 11.05 1.91 -9.17
CA ARG A 138 10.56 2.24 -7.83
C ARG A 138 9.55 1.20 -7.29
N MET A 139 9.03 0.31 -8.13
CA MET A 139 8.21 -0.81 -7.73
C MET A 139 9.09 -2.04 -7.45
N SER A 140 9.04 -2.57 -6.22
CA SER A 140 9.87 -3.72 -5.84
C SER A 140 9.47 -5.02 -6.55
N PHE A 141 8.17 -5.20 -6.82
CA PHE A 141 7.56 -6.34 -7.51
C PHE A 141 6.10 -6.03 -7.88
N ALA A 142 5.50 -6.87 -8.73
CA ALA A 142 4.16 -6.67 -9.26
C ALA A 142 3.09 -6.79 -8.17
N ALA A 143 2.11 -5.89 -8.18
CA ALA A 143 0.97 -5.91 -7.27
C ALA A 143 0.00 -7.06 -7.62
N ASP A 144 -0.61 -7.64 -6.59
CA ASP A 144 -1.71 -8.59 -6.70
C ASP A 144 -3.02 -7.99 -6.17
N ASP A 145 -4.09 -8.78 -6.21
CA ASP A 145 -5.40 -8.35 -5.71
C ASP A 145 -5.39 -7.97 -4.23
N ALA A 146 -4.64 -8.71 -3.40
CA ALA A 146 -4.57 -8.43 -1.97
C ALA A 146 -3.87 -7.09 -1.68
N ALA A 147 -2.83 -6.75 -2.44
CA ALA A 147 -2.19 -5.44 -2.37
C ALA A 147 -3.13 -4.32 -2.83
N MET A 148 -3.91 -4.54 -3.89
CA MET A 148 -4.88 -3.54 -4.35
C MET A 148 -5.99 -3.32 -3.30
N ASP A 149 -6.51 -4.38 -2.70
CA ASP A 149 -7.52 -4.31 -1.63
C ASP A 149 -6.97 -3.53 -0.42
N ALA A 150 -5.76 -3.88 0.04
CA ALA A 150 -5.09 -3.18 1.13
C ALA A 150 -4.86 -1.69 0.81
N PHE A 151 -4.49 -1.37 -0.43
CA PHE A 151 -4.30 0.02 -0.85
C PHE A 151 -5.61 0.83 -0.80
N ILE A 152 -6.72 0.25 -1.27
CA ILE A 152 -8.04 0.92 -1.21
C ILE A 152 -8.44 1.14 0.26
N GLU A 153 -8.25 0.15 1.14
CA GLU A 153 -8.49 0.29 2.58
C GLU A 153 -7.67 1.44 3.19
N ASP A 154 -6.39 1.53 2.83
CA ASP A 154 -5.47 2.56 3.33
C ASP A 154 -5.81 3.97 2.83
N VAL A 155 -6.32 4.11 1.61
CA VAL A 155 -6.84 5.39 1.10
C VAL A 155 -8.05 5.84 1.92
N VAL A 156 -8.96 4.93 2.28
CA VAL A 156 -10.10 5.24 3.16
C VAL A 156 -9.62 5.67 4.55
N ALA A 157 -8.64 4.96 5.11
CA ALA A 157 -8.06 5.29 6.41
C ALA A 157 -7.31 6.64 6.38
N GLY A 158 -6.61 6.96 5.29
CA GLY A 158 -5.97 8.26 5.05
C GLY A 158 -6.99 9.40 4.96
N ALA A 159 -8.06 9.21 4.19
CA ALA A 159 -9.16 10.16 4.12
C ALA A 159 -9.76 10.48 5.50
N ALA A 160 -10.01 9.43 6.30
CA ALA A 160 -10.53 9.57 7.65
C ALA A 160 -9.60 10.37 8.59
N LYS A 161 -8.27 10.26 8.44
CA LYS A 161 -7.30 11.07 9.21
C LYS A 161 -7.41 12.57 8.92
N ASN A 162 -7.92 12.95 7.76
CA ASN A 162 -8.17 14.35 7.38
C ASN A 162 -9.62 14.78 7.64
N GLY A 163 -10.43 13.98 8.34
CA GLY A 163 -11.83 14.28 8.60
C GLY A 163 -12.76 14.06 7.40
N VAL A 164 -12.23 13.58 6.26
CA VAL A 164 -13.04 13.15 5.12
C VAL A 164 -13.59 11.77 5.45
N THR A 165 -14.83 11.73 5.95
CA THR A 165 -15.53 10.50 6.35
C THR A 165 -16.88 10.33 5.66
N ASP A 166 -17.25 11.31 4.81
CA ASP A 166 -18.50 11.29 4.08
C ASP A 166 -18.51 10.15 3.04
N PRO A 167 -19.45 9.19 3.15
CA PRO A 167 -19.59 8.12 2.17
C PRO A 167 -19.77 8.61 0.73
N ASP A 168 -20.41 9.76 0.53
CA ASP A 168 -20.66 10.33 -0.80
C ASP A 168 -19.36 10.83 -1.46
N ILE A 169 -18.29 11.01 -0.68
CA ILE A 169 -16.94 11.35 -1.16
C ILE A 169 -16.06 10.10 -1.24
N ILE A 170 -16.08 9.26 -0.21
CA ILE A 170 -15.18 8.10 -0.10
C ILE A 170 -15.55 7.00 -1.09
N GLN A 171 -16.84 6.68 -1.25
CA GLN A 171 -17.25 5.58 -2.12
C GLN A 171 -16.86 5.81 -3.59
N PRO A 172 -17.06 7.01 -4.19
CA PRO A 172 -16.60 7.27 -5.54
C PRO A 172 -15.08 7.18 -5.71
N ILE A 173 -14.29 7.57 -4.69
CA ILE A 173 -12.83 7.39 -4.71
C ILE A 173 -12.46 5.90 -4.73
N GLY A 174 -13.10 5.09 -3.88
CA GLY A 174 -12.91 3.64 -3.89
C GLY A 174 -13.28 3.01 -5.23
N GLN A 175 -14.39 3.43 -5.84
CA GLN A 175 -14.82 2.96 -7.16
C GLN A 175 -13.85 3.40 -8.28
N LEU A 176 -13.34 4.62 -8.22
CA LEU A 176 -12.31 5.10 -9.14
C LEU A 176 -11.06 4.22 -9.05
N LEU A 177 -10.59 3.93 -7.84
CA LEU A 177 -9.43 3.05 -7.65
C LEU A 177 -9.72 1.64 -8.13
N GLU A 178 -10.88 1.08 -7.80
CA GLU A 178 -11.29 -0.25 -8.26
C GLU A 178 -11.33 -0.35 -9.79
N SER A 179 -11.71 0.72 -10.50
CA SER A 179 -11.70 0.76 -11.96
C SER A 179 -10.30 0.61 -12.59
N LEU A 180 -9.24 0.82 -11.80
CA LEU A 180 -7.85 0.69 -12.22
C LEU A 180 -7.27 -0.70 -11.93
N ARG A 181 -8.01 -1.60 -11.26
CA ARG A 181 -7.51 -2.91 -10.83
C ARG A 181 -6.84 -3.66 -11.97
N ASP A 182 -7.49 -3.75 -13.14
CA ASP A 182 -6.98 -4.50 -14.29
C ASP A 182 -5.64 -3.98 -14.85
N VAL A 183 -5.30 -2.72 -14.60
CA VAL A 183 -4.03 -2.12 -15.07
C VAL A 183 -2.97 -2.02 -13.98
N VAL A 184 -3.39 -2.05 -12.70
CA VAL A 184 -2.50 -2.01 -11.52
C VAL A 184 -2.09 -3.41 -11.07
N VAL A 185 -3.03 -4.36 -11.05
CA VAL A 185 -2.79 -5.75 -10.66
C VAL A 185 -2.13 -6.49 -11.82
N GLN A 186 -0.86 -6.83 -11.63
CA GLN A 186 -0.03 -7.48 -12.65
C GLN A 186 0.44 -8.88 -12.22
N ARG A 187 0.11 -9.29 -10.99
CA ARG A 187 0.29 -10.65 -10.48
C ARG A 187 -1.07 -11.26 -10.15
N THR A 188 -1.53 -12.19 -10.98
CA THR A 188 -2.84 -12.87 -10.83
C THR A 188 -2.73 -14.28 -10.28
N GLU A 189 -1.55 -14.89 -10.32
CA GLU A 189 -1.31 -16.21 -9.72
C GLU A 189 -0.97 -16.07 -8.25
N THR A 190 -1.49 -16.99 -7.43
CA THR A 190 -1.12 -17.08 -6.02
C THR A 190 0.34 -17.52 -5.87
N LEU A 191 0.95 -17.18 -4.74
CA LEU A 191 2.29 -17.65 -4.41
C LEU A 191 2.37 -19.18 -4.48
N TYR A 192 1.35 -19.89 -3.99
CA TYR A 192 1.31 -21.35 -4.05
C TYR A 192 1.35 -21.89 -5.48
N ALA A 193 0.59 -21.27 -6.41
CA ALA A 193 0.59 -21.65 -7.82
C ALA A 193 1.97 -21.47 -8.45
N ARG A 194 2.62 -20.33 -8.19
CA ARG A 194 3.97 -20.02 -8.69
C ARG A 194 5.06 -20.95 -8.17
N LEU A 195 4.85 -21.54 -6.99
CA LEU A 195 5.76 -22.54 -6.41
C LEU A 195 5.51 -23.97 -6.92
N GLY A 196 4.71 -24.13 -7.99
CA GLY A 196 4.38 -25.40 -8.64
C GLY A 196 2.96 -25.89 -8.34
N GLY A 197 2.26 -25.23 -7.41
CA GLY A 197 0.84 -25.43 -7.16
C GLY A 197 0.47 -26.89 -6.88
N THR A 198 -0.66 -27.30 -7.45
CA THR A 198 -1.26 -28.64 -7.30
C THR A 198 -0.61 -29.71 -8.17
N THR A 199 0.52 -29.42 -8.82
CA THR A 199 1.27 -30.41 -9.60
C THR A 199 1.77 -31.50 -8.68
N MET A 200 1.34 -32.75 -8.87
CA MET A 200 1.76 -33.87 -8.03
C MET A 200 3.15 -34.37 -8.41
N VAL A 201 4.02 -34.53 -7.42
CA VAL A 201 5.38 -35.10 -7.53
C VAL A 201 5.62 -36.17 -6.46
N ASP A 202 6.63 -37.02 -6.64
CA ASP A 202 7.01 -38.00 -5.62
C ASP A 202 7.40 -37.29 -4.32
N ASP A 203 6.89 -37.77 -3.18
CA ASP A 203 7.31 -37.26 -1.88
C ASP A 203 8.66 -37.89 -1.47
N PRO A 204 9.76 -37.11 -1.42
CA PRO A 204 11.08 -37.62 -1.07
C PRO A 204 11.16 -38.15 0.37
N ASN A 205 10.27 -37.68 1.26
CA ASN A 205 10.24 -38.07 2.66
C ASN A 205 9.26 -39.24 2.90
N ASN A 206 8.38 -39.54 1.95
CA ASN A 206 7.36 -40.58 2.06
C ASN A 206 7.33 -41.45 0.80
N SER A 207 8.23 -42.44 0.73
CA SER A 207 8.37 -43.32 -0.44
C SER A 207 7.04 -43.94 -0.88
N GLY A 208 6.72 -43.80 -2.17
CA GLY A 208 5.48 -44.30 -2.77
C GLY A 208 4.26 -43.39 -2.57
N GLN A 209 4.43 -42.24 -1.92
CA GLN A 209 3.40 -41.20 -1.82
C GLN A 209 3.70 -40.05 -2.78
N MET A 210 2.64 -39.37 -3.21
CA MET A 210 2.71 -38.16 -4.02
C MET A 210 2.39 -36.94 -3.14
N ILE A 211 2.99 -35.80 -3.45
CA ILE A 211 2.75 -34.51 -2.79
C ILE A 211 2.60 -33.41 -3.84
N GLU A 212 1.81 -32.38 -3.56
CA GLU A 212 1.73 -31.19 -4.40
C GLU A 212 3.06 -30.43 -4.37
N GLN A 213 3.55 -30.01 -5.54
CA GLN A 213 4.84 -29.34 -5.69
C GLN A 213 4.91 -28.04 -4.88
N GLY A 214 3.83 -27.27 -4.82
CA GLY A 214 3.76 -26.06 -3.98
C GLY A 214 3.97 -26.40 -2.49
N ARG A 215 3.32 -27.46 -1.99
CA ARG A 215 3.47 -27.92 -0.60
C ARG A 215 4.87 -28.47 -0.34
N LEU A 216 5.45 -29.20 -1.28
CA LEU A 216 6.82 -29.70 -1.18
C LEU A 216 7.82 -28.55 -1.07
N THR A 217 7.65 -27.51 -1.88
CA THR A 217 8.50 -26.31 -1.85
C THR A 217 8.40 -25.60 -0.49
N PHE A 218 7.18 -25.39 0.04
CA PHE A 218 7.02 -24.83 1.38
C PHE A 218 7.63 -25.69 2.47
N ARG A 219 7.45 -27.02 2.41
CA ARG A 219 8.03 -27.94 3.39
C ARG A 219 9.55 -27.83 3.43
N ALA A 220 10.21 -27.79 2.27
CA ALA A 220 11.66 -27.68 2.19
C ALA A 220 12.17 -26.37 2.83
N VAL A 221 11.49 -25.25 2.58
CA VAL A 221 11.83 -23.96 3.20
C VAL A 221 11.58 -24.00 4.71
N VAL A 222 10.41 -24.47 5.14
CA VAL A 222 10.03 -24.58 6.55
C VAL A 222 11.04 -25.45 7.32
N ASP A 223 11.41 -26.61 6.79
CA ASP A 223 12.39 -27.50 7.42
C ASP A 223 13.73 -26.77 7.61
N SER A 224 14.25 -26.10 6.58
CA SER A 224 15.47 -25.30 6.67
C SER A 224 15.35 -24.15 7.66
N THR A 225 14.23 -23.42 7.66
CA THR A 225 13.99 -22.31 8.59
C THR A 225 13.96 -22.78 10.03
N ILE A 226 13.33 -23.91 10.36
CA ILE A 226 13.33 -24.43 11.74
C ILE A 226 14.75 -24.76 12.19
N PHE A 227 15.60 -25.31 11.31
CA PHE A 227 17.02 -25.54 11.64
C PHE A 227 17.81 -24.25 11.86
N VAL A 228 17.53 -23.20 11.08
CA VAL A 228 18.14 -21.87 11.31
C VAL A 228 17.72 -21.33 12.67
N ILE A 229 16.41 -21.33 12.96
CA ILE A 229 15.85 -20.87 14.24
C ILE A 229 16.46 -21.62 15.43
N ALA A 230 16.63 -22.93 15.30
CA ALA A 230 17.24 -23.73 16.37
C ALA A 230 18.68 -23.31 16.69
N ALA A 231 19.39 -22.72 15.73
CA ALA A 231 20.73 -22.18 15.90
C ALA A 231 20.75 -20.71 16.34
N ASP A 232 19.64 -19.97 16.20
CA ASP A 232 19.55 -18.56 16.57
C ASP A 232 19.28 -18.36 18.07
N GLN A 233 20.30 -17.86 18.79
CA GLN A 233 20.23 -17.54 20.21
C GLN A 233 19.16 -16.50 20.55
N ARG A 234 18.76 -15.64 19.61
CA ARG A 234 17.69 -14.65 19.80
C ARG A 234 16.33 -15.32 19.94
N LEU A 235 16.12 -16.44 19.26
CA LEU A 235 14.84 -17.16 19.24
C LEU A 235 14.78 -18.34 20.22
N GLN A 236 15.92 -18.83 20.71
CA GLN A 236 15.96 -19.94 21.68
C GLN A 236 14.98 -19.82 22.87
N PRO A 237 14.80 -18.64 23.51
CA PRO A 237 13.87 -18.49 24.63
C PRO A 237 12.39 -18.79 24.28
N TYR A 238 12.02 -18.79 23.00
CA TYR A 238 10.65 -19.06 22.56
C TYR A 238 10.41 -20.55 22.26
N PHE A 239 11.48 -21.30 21.99
CA PHE A 239 11.44 -22.70 21.52
C PHE A 239 12.02 -23.71 22.53
N GLU A 240 12.08 -23.36 23.82
CA GLU A 240 12.71 -24.20 24.86
C GLU A 240 12.21 -25.66 24.86
N VAL A 241 10.89 -25.86 24.74
CA VAL A 241 10.28 -27.20 24.70
C VAL A 241 10.79 -27.98 23.50
N LEU A 242 10.75 -27.38 22.31
CA LEU A 242 11.21 -28.00 21.07
C LEU A 242 12.70 -28.35 21.14
N LEU A 243 13.53 -27.44 21.64
CA LEU A 243 14.98 -27.65 21.76
C LEU A 243 15.31 -28.75 22.78
N SER A 244 14.54 -28.85 23.86
CA SER A 244 14.68 -29.94 24.84
C SER A 244 14.33 -31.30 24.23
N GLU A 245 13.25 -31.39 23.45
CA GLU A 245 12.85 -32.61 22.73
C GLU A 245 13.96 -33.06 21.78
N VAL A 246 14.45 -32.16 20.94
CA VAL A 246 15.55 -32.43 19.99
C VAL A 246 16.82 -32.87 20.74
N GLY A 247 17.18 -32.21 21.85
CA GLY A 247 18.31 -32.59 22.69
C GLY A 247 18.20 -34.00 23.29
N ASN A 248 16.98 -34.50 23.47
CA ASN A 248 16.69 -35.87 23.91
C ASN A 248 16.57 -36.88 22.76
N ASN A 249 16.89 -36.48 21.52
CA ASN A 249 16.66 -37.23 20.28
C ASN A 249 15.18 -37.56 20.01
N ASP A 250 14.26 -36.73 20.52
CA ASP A 250 12.84 -36.79 20.20
C ASP A 250 12.51 -35.75 19.12
N LEU A 251 12.21 -36.22 17.91
CA LEU A 251 11.89 -35.36 16.76
C LEU A 251 10.37 -35.22 16.54
N THR A 252 9.53 -35.73 17.43
CA THR A 252 8.07 -35.69 17.25
C THR A 252 7.53 -34.27 17.22
N GLY A 253 8.00 -33.40 18.12
CA GLY A 253 7.64 -31.98 18.15
C GLY A 253 8.14 -31.21 16.92
N PHE A 254 9.36 -31.53 16.44
CA PHE A 254 9.91 -30.95 15.21
C PHE A 254 9.06 -31.32 13.99
N ALA A 255 8.73 -32.60 13.84
CA ALA A 255 7.90 -33.08 12.74
C ALA A 255 6.49 -32.45 12.78
N ALA A 256 5.90 -32.30 13.97
CA ALA A 256 4.61 -31.65 14.14
C ALA A 256 4.66 -30.16 13.78
N LEU A 257 5.72 -29.44 14.21
CA LEU A 257 5.91 -28.03 13.87
C LEU A 257 6.10 -27.83 12.36
N SER A 258 6.97 -28.62 11.74
CA SER A 258 7.22 -28.58 10.29
C SER A 258 5.92 -28.82 9.50
N ALA A 259 5.16 -29.86 9.85
CA ALA A 259 3.89 -30.14 9.18
C ALA A 259 2.88 -29.00 9.35
N SER A 260 2.70 -28.50 10.58
CA SER A 260 1.77 -27.42 10.90
C SER A 260 2.12 -26.11 10.16
N LEU A 261 3.39 -25.71 10.15
CA LEU A 261 3.85 -24.52 9.43
C LEU A 261 3.74 -24.70 7.92
N THR A 262 4.06 -25.88 7.40
CA THR A 262 3.91 -26.19 5.96
C THR A 262 2.45 -26.02 5.54
N ASP A 263 1.50 -26.56 6.32
CA ASP A 263 0.07 -26.46 6.01
C ASP A 263 -0.41 -25.01 6.12
N PHE A 264 0.01 -24.29 7.17
CA PHE A 264 -0.30 -22.88 7.35
C PHE A 264 0.17 -22.04 6.16
N PHE A 265 1.46 -22.11 5.81
CA PHE A 265 2.01 -21.31 4.71
C PHE A 265 1.46 -21.73 3.35
N SER A 266 1.15 -23.01 3.14
CA SER A 266 0.48 -23.44 1.91
C SER A 266 -0.87 -22.74 1.75
N VAL A 267 -1.70 -22.75 2.81
CA VAL A 267 -3.01 -22.08 2.79
C VAL A 267 -2.86 -20.56 2.67
N ALA A 268 -1.97 -19.95 3.44
CA ALA A 268 -1.72 -18.51 3.42
C ALA A 268 -1.19 -18.03 2.05
N ALA A 269 -0.47 -18.88 1.33
CA ALA A 269 -0.01 -18.64 -0.03
C ALA A 269 -1.06 -18.91 -1.12
N GLY A 270 -2.30 -19.27 -0.73
CA GLY A 270 -3.42 -19.46 -1.65
C GLY A 270 -3.62 -20.90 -2.15
N ALA A 271 -3.15 -21.92 -1.43
CA ALA A 271 -3.53 -23.30 -1.72
C ALA A 271 -5.03 -23.53 -1.49
N THR A 272 -5.72 -24.12 -2.46
CA THR A 272 -7.17 -24.40 -2.39
C THR A 272 -7.48 -25.86 -2.02
N THR A 273 -6.48 -26.73 -2.08
CA THR A 273 -6.57 -28.17 -1.79
C THR A 273 -6.01 -28.53 -0.40
N GLN A 274 -5.38 -27.58 0.27
CA GLN A 274 -4.79 -27.75 1.60
C GLN A 274 -5.70 -27.16 2.67
N THR A 275 -5.54 -27.59 3.92
CA THR A 275 -6.27 -27.02 5.05
C THR A 275 -5.36 -26.96 6.25
N TYR A 276 -5.35 -25.80 6.92
CA TYR A 276 -4.68 -25.61 8.19
C TYR A 276 -5.69 -25.81 9.32
N THR A 277 -5.43 -26.77 10.21
CA THR A 277 -6.31 -27.09 11.35
C THR A 277 -5.65 -26.80 12.69
N GLY A 278 -4.53 -26.07 12.70
CA GLY A 278 -3.83 -25.68 13.91
C GLY A 278 -4.53 -24.54 14.66
N LEU A 279 -3.87 -24.06 15.71
CA LEU A 279 -4.31 -22.89 16.47
C LEU A 279 -4.34 -21.64 15.58
N SER A 280 -5.18 -20.66 15.91
CA SER A 280 -5.06 -19.34 15.29
C SER A 280 -3.65 -18.79 15.51
N MET A 281 -3.15 -17.91 14.65
CA MET A 281 -1.80 -17.34 14.86
C MET A 281 -1.67 -16.61 16.20
N ALA A 282 -2.75 -16.00 16.70
CA ALA A 282 -2.79 -15.42 18.04
C ALA A 282 -2.65 -16.49 19.14
N ASP A 283 -3.51 -17.52 19.12
CA ASP A 283 -3.49 -18.60 20.12
C ASP A 283 -2.19 -19.43 20.06
N ALA A 284 -1.63 -19.60 18.86
CA ALA A 284 -0.39 -20.33 18.65
C ALA A 284 0.81 -19.64 19.31
N HIS A 285 0.77 -18.31 19.44
CA HIS A 285 1.84 -17.48 20.01
C HIS A 285 1.53 -16.96 21.43
N ASP A 286 0.37 -17.30 21.99
CA ASP A 286 -0.02 -16.99 23.37
C ASP A 286 0.46 -18.11 24.33
N PRO A 287 1.43 -17.85 25.24
CA PRO A 287 1.92 -18.85 26.20
C PRO A 287 0.86 -19.36 27.17
N SER A 288 -0.25 -18.63 27.34
CA SER A 288 -1.37 -19.05 28.19
C SER A 288 -2.28 -20.08 27.50
N VAL A 289 -2.24 -20.16 26.17
CA VAL A 289 -3.02 -21.10 25.35
C VAL A 289 -2.14 -22.22 24.81
N ASN A 290 -0.96 -21.89 24.28
CA ASN A 290 -0.01 -22.84 23.73
C ASN A 290 1.18 -23.06 24.68
N SER A 291 1.15 -24.16 25.43
CA SER A 291 2.23 -24.51 26.37
C SER A 291 3.59 -24.80 25.73
N ARG A 292 3.67 -24.87 24.39
CA ARG A 292 4.95 -25.00 23.66
C ARG A 292 5.63 -23.65 23.43
N MET A 293 4.92 -22.54 23.59
CA MET A 293 5.49 -21.19 23.58
C MET A 293 5.87 -20.81 25.01
N ALA A 294 7.16 -20.66 25.27
CA ALA A 294 7.65 -20.37 26.63
C ALA A 294 7.35 -18.92 27.07
N GLN A 295 7.27 -17.98 26.12
CA GLN A 295 6.95 -16.58 26.39
C GLN A 295 6.35 -15.89 25.14
N ALA A 296 5.70 -14.75 25.36
CA ALA A 296 5.05 -13.96 24.31
C ALA A 296 6.12 -13.27 23.44
N ALA A 297 5.95 -13.39 22.11
CA ALA A 297 6.83 -12.79 21.12
C ALA A 297 6.75 -11.25 21.15
N ASP A 298 7.91 -10.61 20.99
CA ASP A 298 8.06 -9.17 20.79
C ASP A 298 8.48 -8.86 19.34
N ASP A 299 8.55 -7.58 18.98
CA ASP A 299 8.99 -7.15 17.65
C ASP A 299 10.37 -7.69 17.27
N ALA A 300 11.30 -7.74 18.23
CA ALA A 300 12.66 -8.24 17.98
C ALA A 300 12.67 -9.74 17.63
N ALA A 301 11.81 -10.53 18.25
CA ALA A 301 11.64 -11.94 17.89
C ALA A 301 11.00 -12.11 16.50
N MET A 302 10.01 -11.28 16.16
CA MET A 302 9.41 -11.31 14.82
C MET A 302 10.42 -10.95 13.73
N ASP A 303 11.25 -9.93 13.97
CA ASP A 303 12.31 -9.52 13.04
C ASP A 303 13.35 -10.64 12.86
N ALA A 304 13.79 -11.26 13.96
CA ALA A 304 14.71 -12.40 13.91
C ALA A 304 14.10 -13.60 13.16
N PHE A 305 12.81 -13.89 13.35
CA PHE A 305 12.12 -14.95 12.61
C PHE A 305 12.06 -14.68 11.11
N ILE A 306 11.80 -13.43 10.70
CA ILE A 306 11.80 -13.05 9.27
C ILE A 306 13.20 -13.22 8.68
N GLU A 307 14.25 -12.79 9.38
CA GLU A 307 15.63 -13.00 8.95
C GLU A 307 15.98 -14.50 8.79
N ASP A 308 15.57 -15.32 9.75
CA ASP A 308 15.80 -16.77 9.71
C ASP A 308 15.01 -17.46 8.59
N ALA A 309 13.82 -16.97 8.27
CA ALA A 309 13.04 -17.44 7.12
C ALA A 309 13.75 -17.13 5.79
N VAL A 310 14.32 -15.92 5.65
CA VAL A 310 15.14 -15.54 4.50
C VAL A 310 16.40 -16.40 4.40
N GLN A 311 17.05 -16.73 5.53
CA GLN A 311 18.18 -17.65 5.53
C GLN A 311 17.76 -19.09 5.15
N GLY A 312 16.59 -19.55 5.61
CA GLY A 312 16.03 -20.85 5.21
C GLY A 312 15.74 -20.93 3.71
N LEU A 313 15.26 -19.84 3.10
CA LEU A 313 15.14 -19.73 1.64
C LEU A 313 16.51 -19.84 0.95
N ALA A 314 17.53 -19.15 1.47
CA ALA A 314 18.88 -19.18 0.91
C ALA A 314 19.49 -20.59 0.94
N GLN A 315 19.21 -21.39 2.00
CA GLN A 315 19.63 -22.79 2.07
C GLN A 315 18.98 -23.68 0.99
N ASN A 316 17.82 -23.27 0.48
CA ASN A 316 17.12 -23.91 -0.62
C ASN A 316 17.46 -23.28 -1.98
N GLY A 317 18.50 -22.45 -2.04
CA GLY A 317 18.98 -21.82 -3.27
C GLY A 317 18.12 -20.65 -3.76
N VAL A 318 17.23 -20.11 -2.93
CA VAL A 318 16.43 -18.91 -3.23
C VAL A 318 17.04 -17.73 -2.48
N THR A 319 17.64 -16.79 -3.21
CA THR A 319 18.32 -15.62 -2.64
C THR A 319 17.79 -14.33 -3.23
N VAL A 320 18.11 -13.18 -2.63
CA VAL A 320 17.69 -11.88 -3.16
C VAL A 320 18.31 -11.62 -4.54
N GLU A 321 19.51 -12.13 -4.78
CA GLU A 321 20.24 -11.95 -6.03
C GLU A 321 19.64 -12.75 -7.19
N ASN A 322 19.13 -13.95 -6.92
CA ASN A 322 18.57 -14.81 -7.97
C ASN A 322 17.04 -14.76 -8.06
N ASN A 323 16.36 -14.35 -7.00
CA ASN A 323 14.90 -14.28 -6.93
C ASN A 323 14.41 -13.29 -5.84
N GLY A 324 14.90 -12.05 -5.89
CA GLY A 324 14.50 -10.96 -5.00
C GLY A 324 12.99 -10.77 -4.82
N PRO A 325 12.17 -10.79 -5.89
CA PRO A 325 10.71 -10.67 -5.76
C PRO A 325 10.09 -11.75 -4.86
N LEU A 326 10.50 -13.02 -4.99
CA LEU A 326 9.99 -14.11 -4.17
C LEU A 326 10.40 -13.97 -2.70
N VAL A 327 11.66 -13.59 -2.45
CA VAL A 327 12.16 -13.40 -1.07
C VAL A 327 11.36 -12.30 -0.36
N ARG A 328 11.12 -11.18 -1.05
CA ARG A 328 10.31 -10.06 -0.50
C ARG A 328 8.87 -10.46 -0.24
N GLU A 329 8.26 -11.19 -1.17
CA GLU A 329 6.88 -11.65 -1.05
C GLU A 329 6.69 -12.60 0.14
N ILE A 330 7.62 -13.54 0.35
CA ILE A 330 7.58 -14.41 1.53
C ILE A 330 7.78 -13.61 2.82
N GLY A 331 8.73 -12.67 2.83
CA GLY A 331 8.91 -11.76 3.96
C GLY A 331 7.65 -10.95 4.27
N ALA A 332 6.97 -10.44 3.24
CA ALA A 332 5.71 -9.70 3.34
C ALA A 332 4.60 -10.58 3.93
N LEU A 333 4.46 -11.81 3.42
CA LEU A 333 3.47 -12.77 3.91
C LEU A 333 3.66 -13.05 5.40
N ILE A 334 4.91 -13.29 5.84
CA ILE A 334 5.23 -13.50 7.25
C ILE A 334 4.92 -12.23 8.06
N ASN A 335 5.41 -11.07 7.61
CA ASN A 335 5.26 -9.81 8.32
C ASN A 335 3.79 -9.38 8.46
N SER A 336 2.91 -9.75 7.52
CA SER A 336 1.46 -9.50 7.63
C SER A 336 0.83 -10.10 8.90
N LEU A 337 1.48 -11.09 9.52
CA LEU A 337 1.03 -11.74 10.75
C LEU A 337 1.50 -11.05 12.01
N ARG A 338 2.34 -10.01 11.92
CA ARG A 338 2.97 -9.37 13.09
C ARG A 338 1.94 -8.96 14.14
N GLY A 339 0.83 -8.34 13.72
CA GLY A 339 -0.20 -7.85 14.63
C GLY A 339 -0.89 -8.93 15.47
N VAL A 340 -0.83 -10.20 15.05
CA VAL A 340 -1.36 -11.34 15.81
C VAL A 340 -0.29 -12.18 16.49
N VAL A 341 0.96 -12.11 16.01
CA VAL A 341 2.11 -12.84 16.56
C VAL A 341 2.79 -12.08 17.70
N VAL A 342 3.00 -10.76 17.54
CA VAL A 342 3.63 -9.92 18.55
C VAL A 342 2.62 -9.58 19.63
N GLN A 343 2.90 -10.06 20.85
CA GLN A 343 2.00 -9.99 21.99
C GLN A 343 2.64 -9.33 23.23
N ARG A 344 3.84 -8.75 23.06
CA ARG A 344 4.62 -8.10 24.11
C ARG A 344 5.32 -6.85 23.61
#